data_AF-R8W0Y1-F1
#
_entry.id   AF-R8W0Y1-F1
#
_cell.length_a   1.000
_cell.length_b   1.000
_cell.length_c   1.000
_cell.angle_alpha   90.00
_cell.angle_beta   90.00
_cell.angle_gamma   90.00
#
_symmetry.space_group_name_H-M   'P 1'
#
loop_
_entity.id
_entity.type
_entity.pdbx_description
1 polymer ?
#
loop_
_entity_poly.entity_id
_entity_poly.type
_entity_poly.pdbx_seq_one_letter_code
_entity_poly.pdbx_strand_id
1 'polypeptide(L)'
;MGMPVITPSITTRSQTITDIIESVALEETALSHILNAEGEKIQKMVAMDDVTPEMLLATNKSVESMVNAVSRLEMILQSKLSTFDGCMCPAADSTTQP
;
A
#
# COMPACT_ATOMS: atom_id res chain seq x y z
N MET A 1 2.82 -10.27 39.31
CA MET A 1 2.95 -9.64 37.97
C MET A 1 1.89 -8.56 37.88
N GLY A 2 2.27 -7.29 37.86
CA GLY A 2 1.31 -6.17 37.83
C GLY A 2 0.68 -5.99 36.45
N MET A 3 -0.56 -5.52 36.40
CA MET A 3 -1.20 -5.18 35.13
C MET A 3 -0.44 -4.04 34.43
N PRO A 4 -0.28 -4.08 33.10
CA PRO A 4 0.30 -2.98 32.34
C PRO A 4 -0.53 -1.70 32.53
N VAL A 5 0.15 -0.57 32.71
CA VAL A 5 -0.49 0.76 32.67
C VAL A 5 -0.48 1.24 31.22
N ILE A 6 -1.65 1.41 30.63
CA ILE A 6 -1.80 2.03 29.32
C ILE A 6 -1.82 3.55 29.52
N THR A 7 -0.83 4.23 28.94
CA THR A 7 -0.75 5.70 28.95
C THR A 7 -1.35 6.27 27.66
N PRO A 8 -2.16 7.35 27.75
CA PRO A 8 -2.67 8.02 26.57
C PRO A 8 -1.54 8.56 25.68
N SER A 9 -1.70 8.41 24.36
CA SER A 9 -0.78 9.04 23.41
C SER A 9 -0.93 10.57 23.44
N ILE A 10 0.19 11.28 23.24
CA ILE A 10 0.21 12.74 23.03
C ILE A 10 -0.01 13.13 21.57
N THR A 11 -0.03 12.16 20.64
CA THR A 11 -0.24 12.39 19.21
C THR A 11 -1.63 12.96 18.98
N THR A 12 -1.71 14.06 18.24
CA THR A 12 -3.01 14.64 17.86
C THR A 12 -3.70 13.73 16.86
N ARG A 13 -5.04 13.75 16.86
CA ARG A 13 -5.84 13.03 15.88
C ARG A 13 -5.43 13.34 14.43
N SER A 14 -5.15 14.61 14.13
CA SER A 14 -4.68 15.04 12.81
C SER A 14 -3.35 14.40 12.45
N GLN A 15 -2.40 14.38 13.38
CA GLN A 15 -1.10 13.74 13.15
C GLN A 15 -1.28 12.23 12.92
N THR A 16 -2.10 11.55 13.71
CA THR A 16 -2.37 10.11 13.51
C THR A 16 -2.97 9.81 12.13
N ILE A 17 -3.88 10.66 11.62
CA ILE A 17 -4.43 10.51 10.27
C ILE A 17 -3.33 10.71 9.21
N THR A 18 -2.49 11.74 9.36
CA THR A 18 -1.33 11.97 8.48
C THR A 18 -0.40 10.75 8.48
N ASP A 19 -0.03 10.22 9.66
CA ASP A 19 0.84 9.06 9.79
C ASP A 19 0.25 7.82 9.09
N ILE A 20 -1.08 7.65 9.15
CA ILE A 20 -1.76 6.57 8.45
C ILE A 20 -1.69 6.77 6.93
N ILE A 21 -1.94 7.98 6.43
CA ILE A 21 -1.83 8.29 4.99
C ILE A 21 -0.41 8.06 4.50
N GLU A 22 0.60 8.53 5.24
CA GLU A 22 2.02 8.30 4.94
C GLU A 22 2.34 6.80 4.91
N SER A 23 1.83 6.02 5.87
CA SER A 23 2.02 4.58 5.88
C SER A 23 1.44 3.90 4.62
N VAL A 24 0.26 4.32 4.17
CA VAL A 24 -0.34 3.81 2.93
C VAL A 24 0.51 4.21 1.72
N ALA A 25 0.96 5.46 1.64
CA ALA A 25 1.81 5.90 0.53
C ALA A 25 3.14 5.13 0.43
N LEU A 26 3.73 4.74 1.57
CA LEU A 26 4.91 3.87 1.60
C LEU A 26 4.59 2.44 1.12
N GLU A 27 3.45 1.89 1.52
CA GLU A 27 2.97 0.59 1.06
C GLU A 27 2.73 0.60 -0.46
N GLU A 28 2.04 1.61 -0.99
CA GLU A 28 1.82 1.85 -2.44
C GLU A 28 3.14 1.92 -3.23
N THR A 29 4.13 2.63 -2.69
CA THR A 29 5.47 2.73 -3.30
C THR A 29 6.11 1.34 -3.39
N ALA A 30 6.03 0.54 -2.33
CA ALA A 30 6.55 -0.83 -2.34
C ALA A 30 5.79 -1.73 -3.33
N LEU A 31 4.46 -1.61 -3.42
CA LEU A 31 3.65 -2.35 -4.39
C LEU A 31 4.00 -2.00 -5.84
N SER A 32 4.31 -0.72 -6.13
CA SER A 32 4.77 -0.30 -7.46
C SER A 32 6.08 -0.99 -7.87
N HIS A 33 7.02 -1.16 -6.94
CA HIS A 33 8.26 -1.88 -7.19
C HIS A 33 8.03 -3.37 -7.44
N ILE A 34 7.09 -3.98 -6.72
CA ILE A 34 6.70 -5.38 -6.96
C ILE A 34 6.12 -5.52 -8.37
N LEU A 35 5.16 -4.66 -8.75
CA LEU A 35 4.56 -4.71 -10.08
C LEU A 35 5.59 -4.49 -11.20
N ASN A 36 6.53 -3.57 -11.02
CA ASN A 36 7.62 -3.37 -11.97
C ASN A 36 8.51 -4.61 -12.09
N ALA A 37 8.89 -5.24 -10.98
CA ALA A 37 9.69 -6.47 -10.97
C ALA A 37 8.95 -7.64 -11.66
N GLU A 38 7.63 -7.76 -11.47
CA GLU A 38 6.80 -8.73 -12.17
C GLU A 38 6.73 -8.44 -13.68
N GLY A 39 6.70 -7.16 -14.08
CA GLY A 39 6.82 -6.74 -15.48
C GLY A 39 8.18 -7.11 -16.11
N GLU A 40 9.28 -6.82 -15.41
CA GLU A 40 10.64 -7.19 -15.82
C GLU A 40 10.79 -8.72 -15.95
N LYS A 41 10.16 -9.50 -15.06
CA LYS A 41 10.14 -10.97 -15.12
C LYS A 41 9.54 -11.48 -16.44
N ILE A 42 8.41 -10.92 -16.88
CA ILE A 42 7.81 -11.28 -18.18
C ILE A 42 8.75 -10.91 -19.32
N GLN A 43 9.26 -9.69 -19.33
CA GLN A 43 10.16 -9.21 -20.40
C GLN A 43 11.38 -10.11 -20.54
N LYS A 44 11.98 -10.50 -19.41
CA LYS A 44 13.14 -11.39 -19.38
C LYS A 44 12.81 -12.78 -19.91
N MET A 45 11.67 -13.36 -19.55
CA MET A 45 11.25 -14.67 -20.04
C MET A 45 10.96 -14.68 -21.54
N VAL A 46 10.34 -13.61 -22.06
CA VAL A 46 10.07 -13.47 -23.51
C VAL A 46 11.35 -13.29 -24.32
N ALA A 47 12.40 -12.72 -23.72
CA ALA A 47 13.69 -12.51 -24.38
C ALA A 47 14.63 -13.73 -24.36
N MET A 48 14.24 -14.85 -23.75
CA MET A 48 15.06 -16.06 -23.70
C MET A 48 14.95 -16.86 -25.01
N ASP A 49 16.10 -17.26 -25.58
CA ASP A 49 16.18 -17.98 -26.85
C ASP A 49 15.54 -19.39 -26.81
N ASP A 50 15.48 -20.03 -25.64
CA ASP A 50 15.01 -21.39 -25.43
C ASP A 50 13.70 -21.47 -24.64
N VAL A 51 12.94 -20.37 -24.56
CA VAL A 51 11.68 -20.35 -23.83
C VAL A 51 10.61 -21.21 -24.49
N THR A 52 10.00 -22.12 -23.73
CA THR A 52 8.88 -22.92 -24.22
C THR A 52 7.53 -22.23 -23.93
N PRO A 53 6.47 -22.55 -24.68
CA PRO A 53 5.13 -22.07 -24.38
C PRO A 53 4.66 -22.41 -22.95
N GLU A 54 5.06 -23.56 -22.43
CA GLU A 54 4.74 -24.00 -21.06
C GLU A 54 5.43 -23.12 -20.02
N MET A 55 6.69 -22.74 -20.26
CA MET A 55 7.43 -21.81 -19.39
C MET A 55 6.77 -20.42 -19.40
N LEU A 56 6.41 -19.89 -20.57
CA LEU A 56 5.72 -18.60 -20.68
C LEU A 56 4.37 -18.62 -19.96
N LEU A 57 3.59 -19.70 -20.14
CA LEU A 57 2.30 -19.84 -19.47
C LEU A 57 2.46 -19.92 -17.95
N ALA A 58 3.48 -20.65 -17.46
CA ALA A 58 3.78 -20.74 -16.04
C ALA A 58 4.20 -19.38 -15.46
N THR A 59 5.07 -18.64 -16.15
CA THR A 59 5.45 -17.28 -15.77
C THR A 59 4.24 -16.35 -15.73
N ASN A 60 3.40 -16.37 -16.77
CA ASN A 60 2.20 -15.53 -16.83
C ASN A 60 1.25 -15.82 -15.67
N LYS A 61 0.99 -17.09 -15.36
CA LYS A 61 0.16 -17.49 -14.21
C LYS A 61 0.76 -17.03 -12.87
N SER A 62 2.09 -17.10 -12.74
CA SER A 62 2.77 -16.60 -11.54
C SER A 62 2.60 -15.08 -11.39
N VAL A 63 2.76 -14.32 -12.48
CA VAL A 63 2.60 -12.86 -12.48
C VAL A 63 1.15 -12.47 -12.21
N GLU A 64 0.19 -13.14 -12.86
CA GLU A 64 -1.24 -12.96 -12.61
C GLU A 64 -1.58 -13.18 -11.13
N SER A 65 -1.01 -14.22 -10.49
CA SER A 65 -1.20 -14.46 -9.07
C SER A 65 -0.65 -13.32 -8.20
N MET A 66 0.49 -12.74 -8.57
CA MET A 66 1.06 -11.60 -7.86
C MET A 66 0.22 -10.34 -8.04
N VAL A 67 -0.24 -10.04 -9.25
CA VAL A 67 -1.13 -8.91 -9.54
C VAL A 67 -2.46 -9.05 -8.77
N ASN A 68 -3.00 -10.26 -8.69
CA ASN A 68 -4.20 -10.55 -7.89
C ASN A 68 -3.95 -10.36 -6.39
N ALA A 69 -2.76 -10.69 -5.89
CA ALA A 69 -2.39 -10.46 -4.49
C ALA A 69 -2.25 -8.95 -4.20
N VAL A 70 -1.58 -8.20 -5.08
CA VAL A 70 -1.46 -6.74 -5.00
C VAL A 70 -2.85 -6.11 -5.00
N SER A 71 -3.73 -6.48 -5.93
CA SER A 71 -5.10 -5.95 -6.00
C SER A 71 -5.92 -6.20 -4.72
N ARG A 72 -5.64 -7.29 -4.00
CA ARG A 72 -6.27 -7.55 -2.69
C ARG A 72 -5.71 -6.64 -1.60
N LEU A 73 -4.41 -6.34 -1.63
CA LEU A 73 -3.79 -5.38 -0.73
C LEU A 73 -4.30 -3.96 -0.98
N GLU A 74 -4.46 -3.56 -2.24
CA GLU A 74 -5.08 -2.27 -2.62
C GLU A 74 -6.45 -2.05 -1.94
N MET A 75 -7.32 -3.07 -1.95
CA MET A 75 -8.61 -3.00 -1.25
C MET A 75 -8.47 -2.82 0.27
N ILE A 76 -7.44 -3.42 0.87
CA ILE A 76 -7.16 -3.28 2.31
C ILE A 76 -6.62 -1.88 2.61
N LEU A 77 -5.72 -1.34 1.77
CA LEU A 77 -5.18 0.01 1.89
C LEU A 77 -6.29 1.06 1.73
N GLN A 78 -7.19 0.87 0.75
CA GLN A 78 -8.39 1.70 0.60
C GLN A 78 -9.29 1.64 1.84
N SER A 79 -9.50 0.45 2.41
CA SER A 79 -10.30 0.27 3.63
C SER A 79 -9.65 1.00 4.82
N LYS A 80 -8.33 0.95 4.95
CA LYS A 80 -7.55 1.67 5.97
C LYS A 80 -7.77 3.18 5.88
N LEU A 81 -7.75 3.75 4.67
CA LEU A 81 -8.05 5.18 4.45
C LEU A 81 -9.52 5.53 4.73
N SER A 82 -10.44 4.63 4.40
CA SER A 82 -11.89 4.82 4.62
C SER A 82 -12.26 4.93 6.11
N THR A 83 -11.38 4.51 7.04
CA THR A 83 -11.64 4.58 8.48
C THR A 83 -11.82 6.00 9.03
N PHE A 84 -11.36 7.02 8.30
CA PHE A 84 -11.44 8.42 8.72
C PHE A 84 -12.10 9.35 7.68
N ASP A 85 -12.82 8.78 6.70
CA ASP A 85 -13.46 9.51 5.60
C ASP A 85 -14.47 10.58 6.09
N GLY A 86 -15.33 10.23 7.07
CA GLY A 86 -16.28 11.17 7.69
C GLY A 86 -15.68 12.11 8.73
N CYS A 87 -14.36 12.25 8.73
CA CYS A 87 -13.59 12.64 9.90
C CYS A 87 -12.38 13.50 9.54
N MET A 88 -12.29 13.95 8.29
CA MET A 88 -11.25 14.86 7.82
C MET A 88 -11.21 16.12 8.67
N CYS A 89 -10.00 16.52 9.08
CA CYS A 89 -9.84 17.68 9.95
C CYS A 89 -10.37 18.92 9.24
N PRO A 90 -11.09 19.82 9.94
CA PRO A 90 -11.47 21.10 9.36
C PRO A 90 -10.21 21.79 8.86
N ALA A 91 -10.32 22.45 7.70
CA ALA A 91 -9.25 23.30 7.20
C ALA A 91 -8.85 24.27 8.33
N ALA A 92 -7.55 24.48 8.53
CA ALA A 92 -7.08 25.45 9.51
C ALA A 92 -7.78 26.78 9.24
N ASP A 93 -8.65 27.21 10.15
CA ASP A 93 -9.33 28.49 10.07
C ASP A 93 -8.25 29.57 9.91
N SER A 94 -8.25 30.23 8.75
CA SER A 94 -7.36 31.36 8.43
C SER A 94 -7.74 32.64 9.19
N THR A 95 -8.56 32.53 10.24
CA THR A 95 -9.00 33.64 11.06
C THR A 95 -8.39 33.53 12.45
N THR A 96 -7.15 33.97 12.62
CA THR A 96 -6.74 34.90 13.67
C THR A 96 -5.28 35.32 13.41
N GLN A 97 -5.09 36.50 12.83
CA GLN A 97 -3.89 37.28 13.05
C GLN A 97 -4.33 38.72 13.37
N PRO A 98 -3.96 39.29 14.53
CA PRO A 98 -3.86 40.74 14.66
C PRO A 98 -2.64 41.28 13.91
#